data_AF-A0A2W7QWR2-F1
#
_entry.id   AF-A0A2W7QWR2-F1
#
_cell.length_a   1.000
_cell.length_b   1.000
_cell.length_c   1.000
_cell.angle_alpha   90.00
_cell.angle_beta   90.00
_cell.angle_gamma   90.00
#
_symmetry.space_group_name_H-M   'P 1'
#
loop_
_entity.id
_entity.type
_entity.pdbx_description
1 polymer ?
#
loop_
_entity_poly.entity_id
_entity_poly.type
_entity_poly.pdbx_seq_one_letter_code
_entity_poly.pdbx_strand_id
1 'polypeptide(L)'
;MKYVLARVDTSSLGIRLLAGRTSDRYGRIPVMQAASITLVAAMVLIAFAESKFGLLGSGVLFGCAVGMYSPTTAAWVVDLSLDQFRGRALATMYIALEAGIGIGALVSGYLFANNPENFRLVFLSSAGFAGLAFIVLLFVKRDRKSEILEA
;
A
#
# COMPACT_ATOMS: atom_id res chain seq x y z
N MET A 1 24.16 -3.65 7.55
CA MET A 1 22.92 -3.00 7.08
C MET A 1 22.47 -3.47 5.69
N LYS A 2 23.37 -3.61 4.70
CA LYS A 2 23.04 -4.10 3.34
C LYS A 2 22.33 -5.47 3.27
N TYR A 3 22.62 -6.38 4.20
CA TYR A 3 22.01 -7.72 4.25
C TYR A 3 20.55 -7.75 4.72
N VAL A 4 20.09 -6.77 5.50
CA VAL A 4 18.71 -6.72 6.00
C VAL A 4 17.78 -6.18 4.91
N LEU A 5 18.23 -5.19 4.14
CA LEU A 5 17.48 -4.62 3.01
C LEU A 5 17.30 -5.66 1.87
N ALA A 6 18.33 -6.44 1.55
CA ALA A 6 18.26 -7.46 0.50
C ALA A 6 17.25 -8.60 0.77
N ARG A 7 16.96 -8.92 2.04
CA ARG A 7 15.93 -9.92 2.42
C ARG A 7 14.50 -9.37 2.30
N VAL A 8 14.32 -8.06 2.48
CA VAL A 8 13.03 -7.38 2.29
C VAL A 8 12.72 -7.25 0.79
N ASP A 9 13.73 -6.96 -0.03
CA ASP A 9 13.55 -6.85 -1.48
C ASP A 9 13.21 -8.19 -2.15
N THR A 10 13.82 -9.30 -1.72
CA THR A 10 13.53 -10.64 -2.28
C THR A 10 12.13 -11.15 -1.92
N SER A 11 11.62 -10.83 -0.74
CA SER A 11 10.23 -11.14 -0.37
C SER A 11 9.23 -10.29 -1.19
N SER A 12 9.57 -9.03 -1.50
CA SER A 12 8.74 -8.16 -2.34
C SER A 12 8.57 -8.64 -3.79
N LEU A 13 9.58 -9.29 -4.37
CA LEU A 13 9.55 -9.77 -5.76
C LEU A 13 8.59 -10.94 -5.95
N GLY A 14 8.54 -11.88 -5.01
CA GLY A 14 7.59 -13.01 -5.06
C GLY A 14 6.14 -12.57 -4.89
N ILE A 15 5.91 -11.61 -4.00
CA ILE A 15 4.57 -11.05 -3.74
C ILE A 15 4.08 -10.24 -4.93
N ARG A 16 4.95 -9.48 -5.62
CA ARG A 16 4.58 -8.73 -6.83
C ARG A 16 4.06 -9.64 -7.95
N LEU A 17 4.63 -10.83 -8.13
CA LEU A 17 4.17 -11.81 -9.12
C LEU A 17 2.85 -12.49 -8.75
N LEU A 18 2.65 -12.80 -7.47
CA LEU A 18 1.40 -13.38 -6.97
C LEU A 18 0.27 -12.33 -6.93
N ALA A 19 0.57 -11.13 -6.44
CA ALA A 19 -0.38 -10.01 -6.35
C ALA A 19 -0.88 -9.57 -7.73
N GLY A 20 -0.02 -9.57 -8.76
CA GLY A 20 -0.44 -9.33 -10.15
C GLY A 20 -1.51 -10.33 -10.60
N ARG A 21 -1.24 -11.63 -10.45
CA ARG A 21 -2.19 -12.70 -10.83
C ARG A 21 -3.47 -12.73 -10.00
N THR A 22 -3.38 -12.43 -8.70
CA THR A 22 -4.55 -12.34 -7.81
C THR A 22 -5.39 -11.10 -8.15
N SER A 23 -4.77 -9.97 -8.46
CA SER A 23 -5.44 -8.73 -8.88
C SER A 23 -6.20 -8.90 -10.20
N ASP A 24 -5.61 -9.63 -11.15
CA ASP A 24 -6.26 -9.93 -12.43
C ASP A 24 -7.47 -10.87 -12.29
N ARG A 25 -7.49 -11.74 -11.27
CA ARG A 25 -8.56 -12.73 -11.05
C ARG A 25 -9.72 -12.23 -10.18
N TYR A 26 -9.45 -11.41 -9.16
CA TYR A 26 -10.44 -10.96 -8.17
C TYR A 26 -10.90 -9.50 -8.38
N GLY A 27 -10.29 -8.78 -9.31
CA GLY A 27 -10.52 -7.37 -9.56
C GLY A 27 -9.60 -6.46 -8.75
N ARG A 28 -9.34 -5.26 -9.29
CA ARG A 28 -8.38 -4.30 -8.74
C ARG A 28 -8.80 -3.80 -7.35
N ILE A 29 -10.05 -3.34 -7.21
CA ILE A 29 -10.55 -2.72 -5.98
C ILE A 29 -10.55 -3.69 -4.78
N PRO A 30 -11.05 -4.95 -4.87
CA PRO A 30 -10.98 -5.90 -3.75
C PRO A 30 -9.55 -6.21 -3.28
N VAL A 31 -8.58 -6.28 -4.20
CA VAL A 31 -7.17 -6.49 -3.83
C VAL A 31 -6.59 -5.26 -3.15
N MET A 32 -6.92 -4.05 -3.61
CA MET A 32 -6.53 -2.82 -2.92
C MET A 32 -7.16 -2.72 -1.53
N GLN A 33 -8.44 -3.10 -1.37
CA GLN A 33 -9.12 -3.17 -0.08
C GLN A 33 -8.42 -4.11 0.90
N ALA A 34 -8.09 -5.33 0.48
CA ALA A 34 -7.35 -6.29 1.29
C ALA A 34 -5.95 -5.79 1.66
N ALA A 35 -5.25 -5.18 0.70
CA ALA A 35 -3.93 -4.59 0.92
C ALA A 35 -4.00 -3.41 1.91
N SER A 36 -5.01 -2.53 1.83
CA SER A 36 -5.19 -1.43 2.78
C SER A 36 -5.47 -1.92 4.20
N ILE A 37 -6.35 -2.92 4.38
CA ILE A 37 -6.58 -3.51 5.72
C ILE A 37 -5.30 -4.12 6.26
N THR A 38 -4.56 -4.86 5.42
CA THR A 38 -3.29 -5.47 5.82
C THR A 38 -2.26 -4.40 6.22
N LEU A 39 -2.26 -3.26 5.51
CA LEU A 39 -1.40 -2.12 5.82
C LEU A 39 -1.75 -1.49 7.17
N VAL A 40 -3.04 -1.29 7.45
CA VAL A 40 -3.53 -0.80 8.75
C VAL A 40 -3.08 -1.73 9.87
N ALA A 41 -3.30 -3.04 9.71
CA ALA A 41 -2.89 -4.04 10.69
C ALA A 41 -1.37 -4.02 10.92
N ALA A 42 -0.57 -3.94 9.85
CA ALA A 42 0.89 -3.85 9.95
C ALA A 42 1.33 -2.60 10.72
N MET A 43 0.76 -1.43 10.42
CA MET A 43 1.08 -0.18 11.13
C MET A 43 0.72 -0.23 12.61
N VAL A 44 -0.45 -0.76 12.95
CA VAL A 44 -0.87 -0.94 14.35
C VAL A 44 0.08 -1.90 15.07
N LEU A 45 0.44 -3.02 14.45
CA LEU A 45 1.39 -3.97 15.03
C LEU A 45 2.78 -3.36 15.24
N ILE A 46 3.27 -2.53 14.31
CA ILE A 46 4.53 -1.79 14.49
C ILE A 46 4.42 -0.81 15.67
N ALA A 47 3.30 -0.10 15.81
CA ALA A 47 3.09 0.85 16.91
C ALA A 47 3.20 0.18 18.30
N PHE A 48 2.73 -1.06 18.43
CA PHE A 48 2.76 -1.81 19.69
C PHE A 48 3.87 -2.87 19.76
N ALA A 49 4.83 -2.86 18.82
CA ALA A 49 5.90 -3.85 18.81
C ALA A 49 6.94 -3.58 19.91
N GLU A 50 6.97 -4.42 20.94
CA GLU A 50 7.95 -4.34 22.03
C GLU A 50 9.16 -5.28 21.84
N SER A 51 9.09 -6.20 20.87
CA SER A 51 10.14 -7.18 20.58
C SER A 51 10.66 -7.07 19.15
N LYS A 52 11.94 -7.42 18.96
CA LYS A 52 12.58 -7.48 17.63
C LYS A 52 11.83 -8.40 16.67
N PHE A 53 11.31 -9.53 17.17
CA PHE A 53 10.53 -10.48 16.38
C PHE A 53 9.16 -9.92 15.99
N GLY A 54 8.49 -9.19 16.89
CA GLY A 54 7.24 -8.48 16.57
C GLY A 54 7.43 -7.40 15.50
N LEU A 55 8.55 -6.67 15.56
CA LEU A 55 8.89 -5.68 14.54
C LEU A 55 9.21 -6.32 13.18
N LEU A 56 9.93 -7.45 13.17
CA LEU A 56 10.21 -8.18 11.93
C LEU A 56 8.94 -8.76 11.29
N GLY A 57 8.07 -9.38 12.10
CA GLY A 57 6.81 -9.95 11.62
C GLY A 57 5.87 -8.87 11.04
N SER A 58 5.76 -7.74 11.72
CA SER A 58 4.98 -6.60 11.23
C SER A 58 5.60 -5.94 10.00
N GLY A 59 6.93 -5.90 9.88
CA GLY A 59 7.65 -5.49 8.68
C GLY A 59 7.38 -6.39 7.46
N VAL A 60 7.24 -7.70 7.67
CA VAL A 60 6.82 -8.63 6.59
C VAL A 60 5.40 -8.32 6.15
N LEU A 61 4.46 -8.13 7.10
CA LEU A 61 3.08 -7.75 6.77
C LEU A 61 3.00 -6.43 6.01
N PHE A 62 3.79 -5.44 6.42
CA PHE A 62 3.92 -4.17 5.71
C PHE A 62 4.43 -4.37 4.28
N GLY A 63 5.49 -5.15 4.10
CA GLY A 63 6.03 -5.49 2.78
C GLY A 63 5.01 -6.19 1.89
N CYS A 64 4.21 -7.11 2.45
CA CYS A 64 3.10 -7.75 1.75
C CYS A 64 2.05 -6.74 1.29
N ALA A 65 1.61 -5.86 2.18
CA ALA A 65 0.59 -4.86 1.88
C ALA A 65 1.06 -3.91 0.76
N VAL A 66 2.26 -3.34 0.88
CA VAL A 66 2.84 -2.43 -0.13
C VAL A 66 3.09 -3.17 -1.45
N GLY A 67 3.58 -4.40 -1.38
CA GLY A 67 3.84 -5.27 -2.53
C GLY A 67 2.59 -5.63 -3.32
N MET A 68 1.41 -5.70 -2.68
CA MET A 68 0.13 -5.85 -3.35
C MET A 68 -0.44 -4.51 -3.86
N TYR A 69 -0.36 -3.46 -3.04
CA TYR A 69 -0.98 -2.17 -3.32
C TYR A 69 -0.33 -1.45 -4.52
N SER A 70 1.01 -1.43 -4.58
CA SER A 70 1.79 -0.73 -5.61
C SER A 70 1.48 -1.20 -7.04
N PRO A 71 1.63 -2.49 -7.40
CA PRO A 71 1.32 -2.95 -8.75
C PRO A 71 -0.17 -2.91 -9.07
N THR A 72 -1.05 -3.17 -8.09
CA THR A 72 -2.50 -3.14 -8.31
C THR A 72 -2.99 -1.73 -8.63
N THR A 73 -2.49 -0.72 -7.91
CA THR A 73 -2.88 0.68 -8.16
C THR A 73 -2.39 1.15 -9.53
N ALA A 74 -1.15 0.82 -9.90
CA ALA A 74 -0.63 1.15 -11.23
C ALA A 74 -1.46 0.50 -12.35
N ALA A 75 -1.81 -0.78 -12.19
CA ALA A 75 -2.68 -1.48 -13.12
C ALA A 75 -4.09 -0.86 -13.19
N TRP A 76 -4.67 -0.47 -12.05
CA TRP A 76 -5.98 0.17 -12.00
C TRP A 76 -5.99 1.54 -12.69
N VAL A 77 -4.93 2.35 -12.50
CA VAL A 77 -4.75 3.62 -13.22
C VAL A 77 -4.68 3.38 -14.73
N VAL A 78 -3.95 2.36 -15.19
CA VAL A 78 -3.86 2.01 -16.60
C VAL A 78 -5.20 1.53 -17.15
N ASP A 79 -5.94 0.72 -16.39
CA ASP A 79 -7.28 0.22 -16.75
C ASP A 79 -8.30 1.37 -16.91
N LEU A 80 -8.20 2.42 -16.10
CA LEU A 80 -9.05 3.61 -16.17
C LEU A 80 -8.62 4.63 -17.24
N SER A 81 -7.43 4.45 -17.82
CA SER A 81 -6.85 5.42 -18.75
C SER A 81 -7.16 5.08 -20.20
N LEU A 82 -7.43 6.11 -21.01
CA LEU A 82 -7.42 5.99 -22.46
C LEU A 82 -6.01 5.58 -22.95
N ASP A 83 -5.94 4.68 -23.94
CA ASP A 83 -4.69 4.10 -24.43
C ASP A 83 -3.60 5.14 -24.72
N GLN A 84 -3.99 6.22 -25.40
CA GLN A 84 -3.12 7.35 -25.75
C GLN A 84 -2.60 8.16 -24.55
N PHE A 85 -3.21 8.04 -23.37
CA PHE A 85 -2.92 8.86 -22.18
C PHE A 85 -2.40 8.07 -20.97
N ARG A 86 -2.17 6.75 -21.11
CA ARG A 86 -1.66 5.89 -20.03
C ARG A 86 -0.37 6.42 -19.39
N GLY A 87 0.56 6.93 -20.21
CA GLY A 87 1.81 7.51 -19.71
C GLY A 87 1.57 8.75 -18.83
N ARG A 88 0.64 9.63 -19.21
CA ARG A 88 0.27 10.82 -18.42
C ARG A 88 -0.46 10.46 -17.14
N ALA A 89 -1.34 9.47 -17.18
CA ALA A 89 -2.05 8.99 -16.00
C ALA A 89 -1.10 8.40 -14.97
N LEU A 90 -0.17 7.53 -15.40
CA LEU A 90 0.87 6.98 -14.53
C LEU A 90 1.80 8.08 -13.98
N ALA A 91 2.21 9.05 -14.80
CA ALA A 91 3.00 10.18 -14.32
C ALA A 91 2.28 10.97 -13.21
N THR A 92 0.98 11.22 -13.39
CA THR A 92 0.14 11.90 -12.39
C THR A 92 0.03 11.10 -11.10
N MET A 93 -0.15 9.77 -11.20
CA MET A 93 -0.13 8.87 -10.05
C MET A 93 1.19 8.93 -9.29
N TYR A 94 2.33 8.90 -9.98
CA TYR A 94 3.64 8.98 -9.34
C TYR A 94 3.91 10.34 -8.70
N ILE A 95 3.49 11.45 -9.33
CA ILE A 95 3.58 12.77 -8.70
C ILE A 95 2.76 12.82 -7.40
N ALA A 96 1.54 12.28 -7.41
CA ALA A 96 0.70 12.19 -6.22
C ALA A 96 1.35 11.30 -5.13
N LEU A 97 2.00 10.20 -5.52
CA LEU A 97 2.75 9.34 -4.61
C LEU A 97 3.90 10.10 -3.93
N GLU A 98 4.74 10.79 -4.71
CA GLU A 98 5.86 11.57 -4.18
C GLU A 98 5.39 12.71 -3.27
N ALA A 99 4.29 13.39 -3.65
CA ALA A 99 3.65 14.39 -2.79
C ALA A 99 3.17 13.77 -1.46
N GLY A 100 2.55 12.58 -1.52
CA GLY A 100 2.13 11.83 -0.33
C GLY A 100 3.30 11.44 0.57
N ILE A 101 4.42 10.99 0.00
CA ILE A 101 5.64 10.67 0.76
C ILE A 101 6.19 11.93 1.43
N GLY A 102 6.26 13.05 0.71
CA GLY A 102 6.74 14.33 1.25
C GLY A 102 5.87 14.84 2.40
N ILE A 103 4.55 14.87 2.21
CA ILE A 103 3.60 15.29 3.26
C ILE A 103 3.67 14.32 4.45
N GLY A 104 3.71 13.01 4.20
CA GLY A 104 3.83 11.99 5.25
C GLY A 104 5.11 12.14 6.07
N ALA A 105 6.24 12.44 5.44
CA ALA A 105 7.51 12.69 6.11
C ALA A 105 7.45 13.95 7.01
N LEU A 106 6.83 15.02 6.54
CA LEU A 106 6.65 16.25 7.33
C LEU A 106 5.72 16.02 8.54
N VAL A 107 4.56 15.38 8.31
CA VAL A 107 3.59 15.09 9.37
C VAL A 107 4.18 14.14 10.41
N SER A 108 4.85 13.06 9.97
CA SER A 108 5.50 12.12 10.88
C SER A 108 6.65 12.76 11.66
N GLY A 109 7.46 13.62 11.04
CA GLY A 109 8.52 14.37 11.72
C GLY A 109 7.95 15.33 12.78
N TYR A 110 6.86 16.03 12.46
CA TYR A 110 6.17 16.90 13.41
C TYR A 110 5.58 16.12 14.58
N LEU A 111 4.89 15.01 14.31
CA LEU A 111 4.31 14.15 15.36
C LEU A 111 5.37 13.47 16.23
N PHE A 112 6.50 13.09 15.64
CA PHE A 112 7.60 12.48 16.37
C PHE A 112 8.18 13.46 17.40
N ALA A 113 8.33 14.75 17.04
CA ALA A 113 8.80 15.81 17.93
C ALA A 113 10.08 15.48 18.72
N ASN A 114 10.97 14.65 18.16
CA ASN A 114 12.19 14.12 18.81
C ASN A 114 11.95 13.37 20.12
N ASN A 115 10.74 12.87 20.37
CA ASN A 115 10.41 12.08 21.53
C ASN A 115 10.13 10.62 21.12
N PRO A 116 10.92 9.64 21.58
CA PRO A 116 10.68 8.22 21.31
C PRO A 116 9.29 7.71 21.73
N GLU A 117 8.66 8.31 22.74
CA GLU A 117 7.30 7.92 23.17
C GLU A 117 6.26 8.17 22.06
N ASN A 118 6.53 9.13 21.16
CA ASN A 118 5.64 9.49 20.07
C ASN A 118 5.74 8.55 18.85
N PHE A 119 6.65 7.56 18.85
CA PHE A 119 6.70 6.56 17.77
C PHE A 119 5.34 5.90 17.55
N ARG A 120 4.63 5.61 18.65
CA ARG A 120 3.27 5.04 18.61
C ARG A 120 2.31 5.95 17.84
N LEU A 121 2.33 7.25 18.11
CA LEU A 121 1.46 8.23 17.45
C LEU A 121 1.75 8.34 15.95
N VAL A 122 3.02 8.31 15.54
CA VAL A 122 3.42 8.36 14.13
C VAL A 122 2.85 7.15 13.37
N PHE A 123 3.03 5.94 13.88
CA PHE A 123 2.51 4.73 13.21
C PHE A 123 0.98 4.64 13.27
N LEU A 124 0.34 5.06 14.36
CA LEU A 124 -1.13 5.12 14.45
C LEU A 124 -1.73 6.15 13.49
N SER A 125 -1.10 7.32 13.31
CA SER A 125 -1.53 8.30 12.32
C SER A 125 -1.44 7.74 10.90
N SER A 126 -0.36 7.01 10.59
CA SER A 126 -0.17 6.32 9.30
C SER A 126 -1.22 5.23 9.08
N ALA A 127 -1.57 4.48 10.13
CA ALA A 127 -2.69 3.53 10.11
C ALA A 127 -4.02 4.25 9.83
N GLY A 128 -4.23 5.44 10.40
CA GLY A 128 -5.40 6.28 10.15
C GLY A 128 -5.53 6.67 8.67
N PHE A 129 -4.46 7.14 8.03
CA PHE A 129 -4.45 7.46 6.60
C PHE A 129 -4.71 6.22 5.72
N ALA A 130 -4.10 5.07 6.05
CA ALA A 130 -4.36 3.82 5.35
C ALA A 130 -5.83 3.35 5.51
N GLY A 131 -6.41 3.54 6.69
CA GLY A 131 -7.83 3.28 6.96
C GLY A 131 -8.76 4.22 6.20
N LEU A 132 -8.41 5.50 6.08
CA LEU A 132 -9.15 6.44 5.24
C LEU A 132 -9.12 6.01 3.77
N ALA A 133 -7.96 5.58 3.25
CA ALA A 133 -7.87 5.05 1.89
C ALA A 133 -8.77 3.82 1.70
N PHE A 134 -8.81 2.90 2.68
CA PHE A 134 -9.73 1.77 2.67
C PHE A 134 -11.20 2.23 2.61
N ILE A 135 -11.59 3.20 3.43
CA ILE A 135 -12.96 3.75 3.44
C ILE A 135 -13.31 4.36 2.08
N VAL A 136 -12.42 5.15 1.48
CA VAL A 136 -12.63 5.71 0.14
C VAL A 136 -12.85 4.59 -0.88
N LEU A 137 -12.06 3.52 -0.82
CA LEU A 137 -12.23 2.35 -1.70
C LEU A 137 -13.55 1.59 -1.50
N LEU A 138 -14.26 1.75 -0.38
CA LEU A 138 -15.61 1.19 -0.21
C LEU A 138 -16.67 1.94 -1.03
N PHE A 139 -16.46 3.23 -1.28
CA PHE A 139 -17.39 4.08 -2.04
C PHE A 139 -17.12 4.03 -3.55
N VAL A 140 -15.94 3.58 -3.98
CA VAL A 140 -15.64 3.38 -5.40
C VAL A 140 -16.42 2.17 -5.91
N LYS A 141 -17.23 2.36 -6.97
CA LYS A 141 -17.99 1.28 -7.60
C LYS A 141 -17.03 0.18 -8.07
N ARG A 142 -17.35 -1.08 -7.72
CA ARG A 142 -16.60 -2.24 -8.20
C ARG A 142 -16.69 -2.34 -9.72
N ASP A 143 -15.57 -2.16 -10.40
CA ASP A 143 -15.46 -2.38 -11.84
C ASP A 143 -15.75 -3.86 -12.15
N ARG A 144 -16.94 -4.15 -12.68
CA ARG A 144 -17.34 -5.49 -13.13
C ARG A 144 -16.77 -5.73 -14.53
N LYS A 145 -15.52 -6.18 -14.62
CA LYS A 145 -14.88 -6.57 -15.89
C LYS A 145 -15.00 -8.09 -16.15
N SER A 146 -16.17 -8.68 -15.92
CA SER A 146 -16.41 -10.12 -16.14
C SER A 146 -17.69 -10.47 -16.93
N GLU A 147 -18.34 -9.51 -17.60
CA GLU A 147 -19.56 -9.79 -18.41
C GLU A 147 -19.33 -9.73 -19.93
N ILE A 148 -18.11 -9.45 -20.43
CA ILE A 148 -17.86 -9.23 -21.87
C ILE A 148 -17.11 -10.39 -22.56
N LEU A 149 -16.76 -11.47 -21.84
CA LEU A 149 -16.10 -12.64 -22.44
C LEU A 149 -17.00 -13.86 -22.64
N GLU A 150 -18.31 -13.76 -22.35
CA GLU A 150 -19.29 -14.85 -22.56
C GLU A 150 -20.53 -14.43 -23.38
N ALA A 151 -20.50 -13.30 -24.09
CA ALA A 151 -21.57 -12.85 -24.99
C ALA A 151 -21.05 -12.68 -26.42
#